data_AF-A0A0G4MD44-F1
#
_entry.id   AF-A0A0G4MD44-F1
#
_cell.length_a   1.000
_cell.length_b   1.000
_cell.length_c   1.000
_cell.angle_alpha   90.00
_cell.angle_beta   90.00
_cell.angle_gamma   90.00
#
_symmetry.space_group_name_H-M   'P 1'
#
loop_
_entity.id
_entity.type
_entity.pdbx_description
1 polymer ?
#
loop_
_entity_poly.entity_id
_entity_poly.type
_entity_poly.pdbx_seq_one_letter_code
_entity_poly.pdbx_strand_id
1 'polypeptide(L)'
;MSPKSIPPQEIEGTPDWQHQAVFRRNTLPARSYHIPETSLLLNGQWEFSYTSCPEESPQPGDEDVPEDNWGTIEVPGHWQLQGHGRPHYTNTVFPIPVCPPFAPTDNPTGVYRRTFNVPSTWDASSQLRLRFDGVDSAYHIYVNGALVGYAEGSRNASEF
;
A
#
# COMPACT_ATOMS: atom_id res chain seq x y z
N MET A 1 3.04 11.23 -19.63
CA MET A 1 1.65 10.74 -19.72
C MET A 1 1.14 10.59 -18.31
N SER A 2 0.05 11.26 -17.93
CA SER A 2 -0.57 11.00 -16.63
C SER A 2 -1.07 9.55 -16.60
N PRO A 3 -0.87 8.79 -15.50
CA PRO A 3 -1.37 7.43 -15.42
C PRO A 3 -2.89 7.41 -15.61
N LYS A 4 -3.42 6.47 -16.39
CA LYS A 4 -4.87 6.25 -16.42
C LYS A 4 -5.27 5.64 -15.08
N SER A 5 -6.00 6.41 -14.27
CA SER A 5 -6.51 5.92 -12.97
C SER A 5 -7.59 4.87 -13.20
N ILE A 6 -7.56 3.81 -12.40
CA ILE A 6 -8.68 2.87 -12.24
C ILE A 6 -9.66 3.43 -11.18
N PRO A 7 -10.92 2.96 -11.11
CA PRO A 7 -11.86 3.41 -10.08
C PRO A 7 -11.37 3.07 -8.65
N PRO A 8 -11.75 3.85 -7.62
CA PRO A 8 -11.27 3.66 -6.25
C PRO A 8 -11.62 2.28 -5.67
N GLN A 9 -12.76 1.72 -6.07
CA GLN A 9 -13.24 0.40 -5.68
C GLN A 9 -13.53 -0.42 -6.94
N GLU A 10 -13.38 -1.74 -6.87
CA GLU A 10 -13.81 -2.64 -7.96
C GLU A 10 -15.34 -2.69 -8.05
N ILE A 11 -15.99 -2.74 -6.89
CA ILE A 11 -17.45 -2.80 -6.76
C ILE A 11 -17.88 -1.61 -5.90
N GLU A 12 -18.74 -0.78 -6.46
CA GLU A 12 -19.22 0.44 -5.81
C GLU A 12 -19.89 0.14 -4.46
N GLY A 13 -19.47 0.86 -3.42
CA GLY A 13 -20.03 0.74 -2.07
C GLY A 13 -19.45 -0.40 -1.23
N THR A 14 -18.51 -1.18 -1.78
CA THR A 14 -17.81 -2.22 -1.02
C THR A 14 -16.30 -1.94 -1.02
N PRO A 15 -15.68 -1.74 0.14
CA PRO A 15 -14.23 -1.63 0.21
C PRO A 15 -13.54 -2.88 -0.33
N ASP A 16 -12.47 -2.71 -1.11
CA ASP A 16 -11.78 -3.84 -1.76
C ASP A 16 -11.36 -4.92 -0.73
N TRP A 17 -10.88 -4.51 0.45
CA TRP A 17 -10.47 -5.41 1.55
C TRP A 17 -11.61 -6.14 2.27
N GLN A 18 -12.87 -5.83 1.95
CA GLN A 18 -14.04 -6.55 2.45
C GLN A 18 -14.69 -7.43 1.37
N HIS A 19 -14.08 -7.52 0.18
CA HIS A 19 -14.62 -8.28 -0.93
C HIS A 19 -13.75 -9.50 -1.29
N GLN A 20 -14.18 -10.70 -0.92
CA GLN A 20 -13.37 -11.94 -1.04
C GLN A 20 -12.89 -12.27 -2.47
N ALA A 21 -13.60 -11.82 -3.51
CA ALA A 21 -13.14 -12.05 -4.89
C ALA A 21 -12.10 -11.02 -5.37
N VAL A 22 -11.92 -9.91 -4.63
CA VAL A 22 -11.02 -8.81 -4.98
C VAL A 22 -9.83 -8.87 -4.04
N PHE A 23 -8.81 -9.64 -4.43
CA PHE A 23 -7.55 -9.75 -3.67
C PHE A 23 -6.38 -9.06 -4.38
N ARG A 24 -6.60 -8.59 -5.61
CA ARG A 24 -5.64 -7.82 -6.40
C ARG A 24 -6.34 -7.06 -7.52
N ARG A 25 -5.87 -5.87 -7.85
CA ARG A 25 -6.35 -5.03 -8.95
C ARG A 25 -5.14 -4.45 -9.67
N ASN A 26 -5.12 -4.62 -11.00
CA ASN A 26 -4.04 -4.16 -11.89
C ASN A 26 -2.63 -4.65 -11.51
N THR A 27 -2.51 -5.85 -10.93
CA THR A 27 -1.21 -6.49 -10.69
C THR A 27 -0.75 -7.28 -11.92
N LEU A 28 0.54 -7.24 -12.23
CA LEU A 28 1.14 -8.10 -13.24
C LEU A 28 1.14 -9.59 -12.81
N PRO A 29 1.18 -10.53 -13.77
CA PRO A 29 1.30 -11.95 -13.46
C PRO A 29 2.55 -12.27 -12.64
N ALA A 30 2.41 -13.22 -11.71
CA ALA A 30 3.54 -13.71 -10.93
C ALA A 30 4.64 -14.27 -11.84
N ARG A 31 5.89 -13.98 -11.51
CA ARG A 31 7.09 -14.42 -12.22
C ARG A 31 8.19 -14.79 -11.24
N SER A 32 9.22 -15.50 -11.72
CA SER A 32 10.41 -15.78 -10.94
C SER A 32 11.09 -14.49 -10.48
N TYR A 33 11.58 -14.50 -9.24
CA TYR A 33 12.26 -13.37 -8.64
C TYR A 33 13.58 -13.09 -9.38
N HIS A 34 13.73 -11.86 -9.83
CA HIS A 34 14.96 -11.33 -10.40
C HIS A 34 14.91 -9.80 -10.31
N ILE A 35 15.95 -9.20 -9.72
CA ILE A 35 16.16 -7.76 -9.68
C ILE A 35 17.04 -7.40 -10.89
N PRO A 36 16.54 -6.58 -11.84
CA PRO A 36 17.34 -6.13 -12.97
C PRO A 36 18.37 -5.07 -12.54
N GLU A 37 19.42 -4.89 -13.34
CA GLU A 37 20.40 -3.80 -13.15
C GLU A 37 19.74 -2.42 -13.22
N THR A 38 18.69 -2.27 -14.02
CA THR A 38 17.81 -1.09 -14.09
C THR A 38 16.77 -1.10 -12.98
N SER A 39 17.21 -1.26 -11.74
CA SER A 39 16.35 -1.16 -10.55
C SER A 39 16.74 0.01 -9.67
N LEU A 40 15.75 0.62 -9.03
CA LEU A 40 15.92 1.68 -8.05
C LEU A 40 15.32 1.22 -6.72
N LEU A 41 16.15 1.15 -5.68
CA LEU A 41 15.69 0.79 -4.35
C LEU A 41 14.97 1.98 -3.71
N LEU A 42 13.71 1.79 -3.33
CA LEU A 42 12.90 2.81 -2.66
C LEU A 42 12.81 2.60 -1.13
N ASN A 43 13.76 1.87 -0.53
CA ASN A 43 13.86 1.72 0.92
C ASN A 43 14.45 2.96 1.60
N GLY A 44 14.23 3.10 2.91
CA GLY A 44 14.68 4.20 3.77
C GLY A 44 13.49 4.97 4.38
N GLN A 45 13.69 6.25 4.69
CA GLN A 45 12.63 7.08 5.29
C GLN A 45 11.54 7.49 4.31
N TRP A 46 10.30 7.22 4.69
CA TRP A 46 9.08 7.67 4.03
C TRP A 46 8.32 8.60 4.98
N GLU A 47 7.54 9.51 4.41
CA GLU A 47 6.52 10.23 5.18
C GLU A 47 5.39 9.26 5.52
N PHE A 48 4.85 9.37 6.73
CA PHE A 48 3.90 8.41 7.26
C PHE A 48 2.83 9.07 8.11
N SER A 49 1.57 8.70 7.85
CA SER A 49 0.41 9.07 8.67
C SER A 49 -0.26 7.79 9.17
N TYR A 50 -0.64 7.78 10.45
CA TYR A 50 -1.29 6.65 11.11
C TYR A 50 -2.64 7.07 11.69
N THR A 51 -3.71 6.37 11.30
CA THR A 51 -5.08 6.65 11.76
C THR A 51 -5.77 5.40 12.31
N SER A 52 -6.83 5.60 13.09
CA SER A 52 -7.61 4.52 13.72
C SER A 52 -8.38 3.68 12.72
N CYS A 53 -8.87 4.31 11.65
CA CYS A 53 -9.64 3.68 10.59
C CYS A 53 -9.32 4.29 9.21
N PRO A 54 -9.70 3.62 8.10
CA PRO A 54 -9.47 4.11 6.74
C PRO A 54 -10.18 5.44 6.44
N GLU A 55 -11.35 5.67 7.01
CA GLU A 55 -12.18 6.86 6.77
C GLU A 55 -11.54 8.14 7.31
N GLU A 56 -10.70 8.02 8.34
CA GLU A 56 -9.93 9.13 8.92
C GLU A 56 -8.60 9.36 8.19
N SER A 57 -8.20 8.43 7.31
CA SER A 57 -6.89 8.50 6.65
C SER A 57 -6.87 9.58 5.54
N PRO A 58 -5.74 10.30 5.38
CA PRO A 58 -5.56 11.21 4.26
C PRO A 58 -5.77 10.51 2.93
N GLN A 59 -6.54 11.10 2.02
CA GLN A 59 -6.76 10.49 0.71
C GLN A 59 -5.54 10.70 -0.19
N PRO A 60 -5.06 9.65 -0.88
CA PRO A 60 -3.96 9.78 -1.82
C PRO A 60 -4.34 10.68 -3.00
N GLY A 61 -3.69 11.83 -3.11
CA GLY A 61 -4.01 12.87 -4.11
C GLY A 61 -4.53 14.18 -3.53
N ASP A 62 -4.84 14.22 -2.22
CA ASP A 62 -5.11 15.48 -1.53
C ASP A 62 -3.79 16.26 -1.35
N GLU A 63 -3.66 17.37 -2.06
CA GLU A 63 -2.52 18.30 -1.92
C GLU A 63 -2.61 19.13 -0.63
N ASP A 64 -3.79 19.18 -0.01
CA ASP A 64 -4.14 20.04 1.14
C ASP A 64 -4.22 19.29 2.49
N VAL A 65 -3.48 18.19 2.66
CA VAL A 65 -3.42 17.50 3.96
C VAL A 65 -2.52 18.30 4.90
N PRO A 66 -2.99 18.73 6.09
CA PRO A 66 -2.18 19.49 7.04
C PRO A 66 -0.86 18.78 7.37
N GLU A 67 0.26 19.51 7.34
CA GLU A 67 1.60 18.98 7.62
C GLU A 67 1.70 18.32 9.00
N ASP A 68 0.91 18.80 9.98
CA ASP A 68 0.89 18.29 11.36
C ASP A 68 0.48 16.81 11.50
N ASN A 69 -0.11 16.21 10.47
CA ASN A 69 -0.51 14.80 10.47
C ASN A 69 0.58 13.84 9.97
N TRP A 70 1.72 14.36 9.50
CA TRP A 70 2.77 13.55 8.89
C TRP A 70 4.00 13.43 9.80
N GLY A 71 4.38 12.18 10.07
CA GLY A 71 5.68 11.82 10.64
C GLY A 71 6.58 11.16 9.60
N THR A 72 7.65 10.53 10.07
CA THR A 72 8.51 9.68 9.23
C THR A 72 8.52 8.24 9.73
N ILE A 73 8.73 7.30 8.80
CA ILE A 73 8.85 5.86 9.11
C ILE A 73 9.96 5.24 8.26
N GLU A 74 10.70 4.27 8.82
CA GLU A 74 11.67 3.48 8.07
C GLU A 74 10.98 2.32 7.34
N VAL A 75 11.25 2.21 6.05
CA VAL A 75 10.77 1.13 5.17
C VAL A 75 11.98 0.33 4.64
N PRO A 76 12.02 -0.99 4.81
CA PRO A 76 10.98 -1.85 5.39
C PRO A 76 10.98 -1.85 6.92
N GLY A 77 9.80 -1.99 7.52
CA GLY A 77 9.63 -2.16 8.96
C GLY A 77 8.16 -2.24 9.35
N HIS A 78 7.86 -2.93 10.46
CA HIS A 78 6.52 -2.94 11.02
C HIS A 78 6.29 -1.64 11.81
N TRP A 79 5.21 -0.91 11.53
CA TRP A 79 4.93 0.36 12.23
C TRP A 79 4.75 0.18 13.74
N GLN A 80 4.32 -1.01 14.19
CA GLN A 80 4.13 -1.33 15.61
C GLN A 80 5.45 -1.35 16.39
N LEU A 81 6.57 -1.57 15.69
CA LEU A 81 7.92 -1.51 16.26
C LEU A 81 8.54 -0.11 16.14
N GLN A 82 7.83 0.82 15.51
CA GLN A 82 8.26 2.20 15.27
C GLN A 82 7.39 3.23 16.00
N GLY A 83 6.58 2.79 16.98
CA GLY A 83 5.79 3.67 17.84
C GLY A 83 4.32 3.84 17.44
N HIS A 84 3.84 3.14 16.41
CA HIS A 84 2.45 3.24 15.94
C HIS A 84 1.63 2.01 16.35
N GLY A 85 0.73 2.16 17.31
CA GLY A 85 0.02 1.02 17.88
C GLY A 85 0.94 0.14 18.73
N ARG A 86 0.70 -1.18 18.75
CA ARG A 86 1.51 -2.14 19.53
C ARG A 86 1.46 -3.54 18.91
N PRO A 87 2.50 -4.38 19.07
CA PRO A 87 2.45 -5.78 18.64
C PRO A 87 1.36 -6.55 19.38
N HIS A 88 0.57 -7.34 18.66
CA HIS A 88 -0.48 -8.19 19.22
C HIS A 88 -0.14 -9.65 18.96
N TYR A 89 -0.26 -10.48 19.98
CA TYR A 89 -0.03 -11.92 19.88
C TYR A 89 -1.31 -12.66 20.24
N THR A 90 -1.75 -13.52 19.33
CA THR A 90 -2.74 -14.56 19.62
C THR A 90 -2.23 -15.87 19.04
N ASN A 91 -2.60 -16.99 19.68
CA ASN A 91 -2.26 -18.32 19.15
C ASN A 91 -3.34 -18.82 18.19
N THR A 92 -4.57 -18.97 18.69
CA THR A 92 -5.69 -19.56 17.91
C THR A 92 -6.89 -18.63 17.80
N VAL A 93 -7.14 -17.80 18.83
CA VAL A 93 -8.29 -16.88 18.84
C VAL A 93 -7.97 -15.70 17.93
N PHE A 94 -8.93 -15.33 17.06
CA PHE A 94 -8.79 -14.13 16.24
C PHE A 94 -8.74 -12.87 17.14
N PRO A 95 -7.84 -11.91 16.86
CA PRO A 95 -7.80 -10.64 17.59
C PRO A 95 -8.93 -9.67 17.18
N ILE A 96 -9.87 -10.13 16.36
CA ILE A 96 -10.98 -9.37 15.77
C ILE A 96 -12.28 -10.17 15.87
N PRO A 97 -13.46 -9.52 15.80
CA PRO A 97 -14.74 -10.22 15.66
C PRO A 97 -14.75 -11.15 14.44
N VAL A 98 -15.25 -12.38 14.62
CA VAL A 98 -15.30 -13.40 13.56
C VAL A 98 -16.57 -13.21 12.72
N CYS A 99 -16.54 -12.24 11.80
CA CYS A 99 -17.65 -11.93 10.90
C CYS A 99 -17.16 -11.78 9.44
N PRO A 100 -16.63 -12.83 8.81
CA PRO A 100 -16.12 -12.73 7.44
C PRO A 100 -17.25 -12.38 6.45
N PRO A 101 -17.01 -11.54 5.42
CA PRO A 101 -15.70 -10.97 5.04
C PRO A 101 -15.38 -9.61 5.69
N PHE A 102 -16.15 -9.19 6.67
CA PHE A 102 -16.07 -7.83 7.21
C PHE A 102 -14.87 -7.65 8.14
N ALA A 103 -14.05 -6.65 7.83
CA ALA A 103 -13.05 -6.13 8.75
C ALA A 103 -13.72 -5.30 9.87
N PRO A 104 -13.10 -5.18 11.07
CA PRO A 104 -13.56 -4.26 12.09
C PRO A 104 -13.61 -2.81 11.60
N THR A 105 -14.47 -1.98 12.20
CA THR A 105 -14.46 -0.53 11.97
C THR A 105 -13.15 0.11 12.45
N ASP A 106 -12.67 -0.30 13.63
CA ASP A 106 -11.34 0.06 14.12
C ASP A 106 -10.29 -0.74 13.36
N ASN A 107 -9.88 -0.22 12.20
CA ASN A 107 -8.93 -0.85 11.30
C ASN A 107 -7.74 0.09 11.05
N PRO A 108 -6.67 -0.01 11.87
CA PRO A 108 -5.53 0.90 11.80
C PRO A 108 -4.98 1.04 10.39
N THR A 109 -4.94 2.27 9.89
CA THR A 109 -4.58 2.56 8.51
C THR A 109 -3.32 3.42 8.47
N GLY A 110 -2.34 2.96 7.70
CA GLY A 110 -1.08 3.66 7.48
C GLY A 110 -0.98 4.20 6.05
N VAL A 111 -0.82 5.51 5.90
CA VAL A 111 -0.57 6.15 4.60
C VAL A 111 0.92 6.44 4.48
N TYR A 112 1.57 5.84 3.49
CA TYR A 112 2.99 6.00 3.20
C TYR A 112 3.18 6.90 1.97
N ARG A 113 4.06 7.89 2.06
CA ARG A 113 4.38 8.81 0.95
C ARG A 113 5.88 8.96 0.76
N ARG A 114 6.31 8.95 -0.49
CA ARG A 114 7.70 9.21 -0.89
C ARG A 114 7.77 9.71 -2.32
N THR A 115 8.68 10.65 -2.58
CA THR A 115 9.04 11.12 -3.91
C THR A 115 10.32 10.43 -4.40
N PHE A 116 10.41 10.13 -5.69
CA PHE A 116 11.61 9.60 -6.32
C PHE A 116 11.74 10.11 -7.75
N ASN A 117 12.95 10.04 -8.29
CA ASN A 117 13.23 10.38 -9.69
C ASN A 117 13.59 9.10 -10.46
N VAL A 118 13.02 8.93 -11.64
CA VAL A 118 13.42 7.86 -12.56
C VAL A 118 14.82 8.20 -13.09
N PRO A 119 15.82 7.31 -12.98
CA PRO A 119 17.16 7.57 -13.49
C PRO A 119 17.16 7.89 -14.99
N SER A 120 17.76 9.01 -15.37
CA SER A 120 17.81 9.44 -16.78
C SER A 120 18.64 8.51 -17.69
N THR A 121 19.38 7.58 -17.10
CA THR A 121 20.15 6.55 -17.82
C THR A 121 19.28 5.39 -18.28
N TRP A 122 18.07 5.24 -17.74
CA TRP A 122 17.14 4.20 -18.20
C TRP A 122 16.56 4.59 -19.56
N ASP A 123 16.32 3.59 -20.40
CA ASP A 123 15.70 3.81 -21.71
C ASP A 123 14.28 4.36 -21.52
N ALA A 124 13.98 5.49 -22.17
CA ALA A 124 12.69 6.17 -22.09
C ALA A 124 11.51 5.32 -22.62
N SER A 125 11.78 4.28 -23.41
CA SER A 125 10.80 3.30 -23.89
C SER A 125 10.55 2.15 -22.90
N SER A 126 11.30 2.09 -21.79
CA SER A 126 11.13 1.05 -20.77
C SER A 126 9.77 1.13 -20.09
N GLN A 127 9.20 -0.03 -19.81
CA GLN A 127 8.05 -0.13 -18.92
C GLN A 127 8.53 -0.03 -17.47
N LEU A 128 8.19 1.07 -16.79
CA LEU A 128 8.41 1.23 -15.36
C LEU A 128 7.42 0.34 -14.58
N ARG A 129 7.90 -0.27 -13.50
CA ARG A 129 7.10 -1.10 -12.61
C ARG A 129 7.43 -0.77 -11.17
N LEU A 130 6.43 -0.88 -10.29
CA LEU A 130 6.66 -0.84 -8.85
C LEU A 130 6.50 -2.25 -8.30
N ARG A 131 7.49 -2.70 -7.52
CA ARG A 131 7.52 -4.02 -6.91
C ARG A 131 7.54 -3.89 -5.40
N PHE A 132 6.61 -4.58 -4.75
CA PHE A 132 6.58 -4.75 -3.30
C PHE A 132 6.80 -6.23 -3.00
N ASP A 133 7.79 -6.54 -2.16
CA ASP A 133 8.11 -7.91 -1.78
C ASP A 133 7.25 -8.43 -0.60
N GLY A 134 6.55 -7.52 0.10
CA GLY A 134 5.56 -7.87 1.13
C GLY A 134 5.00 -6.62 1.83
N VAL A 135 3.69 -6.59 2.06
CA VAL A 135 2.96 -5.52 2.76
C VAL A 135 1.84 -6.16 3.56
N ASP A 136 1.75 -5.93 4.87
CA ASP A 136 0.73 -6.56 5.73
C ASP A 136 -0.38 -5.57 6.11
N SER A 137 -1.66 -5.83 5.83
CA SER A 137 -2.25 -7.02 5.20
C SER A 137 -2.69 -6.85 3.75
N ALA A 138 -3.07 -5.62 3.39
CA ALA A 138 -3.60 -5.21 2.11
C ALA A 138 -3.27 -3.74 1.87
N TYR A 139 -3.18 -3.32 0.61
CA TYR A 139 -2.84 -1.93 0.31
C TYR A 139 -3.29 -1.51 -1.08
N HIS A 140 -3.60 -0.22 -1.20
CA HIS A 140 -3.74 0.49 -2.47
C HIS A 140 -2.45 1.23 -2.78
N ILE A 141 -2.14 1.38 -4.07
CA ILE A 141 -0.97 2.10 -4.55
C ILE A 141 -1.37 3.24 -5.49
N TYR A 142 -0.83 4.41 -5.23
CA TYR A 142 -1.06 5.62 -6.02
C TYR A 142 0.27 6.17 -6.53
N VAL A 143 0.26 6.65 -7.77
CA VAL A 143 1.42 7.33 -8.39
C VAL A 143 0.93 8.61 -9.02
N ASN A 144 1.52 9.75 -8.63
CA ASN A 144 1.14 11.08 -9.11
C ASN A 144 -0.38 11.34 -8.96
N GLY A 145 -0.95 10.97 -7.81
CA GLY A 145 -2.38 11.12 -7.51
C GLY A 145 -3.33 10.13 -8.20
N ALA A 146 -2.85 9.30 -9.12
CA ALA A 146 -3.67 8.31 -9.80
C ALA A 146 -3.58 6.94 -9.10
N LEU A 147 -4.74 6.29 -8.89
CA LEU A 147 -4.78 4.92 -8.38
C LEU A 147 -4.20 3.97 -9.43
N VAL A 148 -3.14 3.26 -9.05
CA VAL A 148 -2.45 2.28 -9.89
C VAL A 148 -2.99 0.88 -9.63
N GLY A 149 -3.32 0.52 -8.39
CA GLY A 149 -3.77 -0.84 -8.09
C GLY A 149 -4.03 -1.11 -6.62
N TYR A 150 -4.36 -2.37 -6.34
CA TYR A 150 -4.63 -2.93 -5.01
C TYR A 150 -4.02 -4.32 -4.91
N ALA A 151 -3.53 -4.73 -3.75
CA ALA A 151 -3.08 -6.10 -3.52
C ALA A 151 -3.24 -6.55 -2.06
N GLU A 152 -3.52 -7.84 -1.90
CA GLU A 152 -3.51 -8.61 -0.66
C GLU A 152 -2.45 -9.73 -0.71
N GLY A 153 -2.19 -10.34 0.45
CA GLY A 153 -1.29 -11.49 0.57
C GLY A 153 0.04 -11.07 1.17
N SER A 154 0.07 -10.92 2.49
CA SER A 154 1.08 -10.09 3.15
C SER A 154 2.55 -10.47 2.96
N ARG A 155 2.81 -11.74 2.63
CA ARG A 155 4.15 -12.30 2.43
C ARG A 155 4.41 -12.64 0.95
N ASN A 156 3.53 -12.23 0.06
CA ASN A 156 3.66 -12.43 -1.38
C ASN A 156 4.11 -11.13 -2.04
N ALA A 157 4.86 -11.27 -3.14
CA ALA A 157 5.24 -10.14 -3.94
C ALA A 157 4.15 -9.75 -4.95
N SER A 158 4.10 -8.46 -5.25
CA SER A 158 3.20 -7.89 -6.25
C SER A 158 3.93 -6.83 -7.07
N GLU A 159 3.69 -6.86 -8.38
CA GLU A 159 4.18 -5.88 -9.34
C GLU A 159 3.00 -5.19 -10.00
N PHE A 160 3.11 -3.88 -10.22
CA PHE A 160 2.15 -3.05 -10.94
C PHE A 160 2.85 -2.37 -12.12
#